data_AF-A0A1L7D5N1-F1
#
_entry.id   AF-A0A1L7D5N1-F1
#
_cell.length_a   1.000
_cell.length_b   1.000
_cell.length_c   1.000
_cell.angle_alpha   90.00
_cell.angle_beta   90.00
_cell.angle_gamma   90.00
#
_symmetry.space_group_name_H-M   'P 1'
#
loop_
_entity.id
_entity.type
_entity.pdbx_description
1 polymer ?
#
loop_
_entity_poly.entity_id
_entity_poly.type
_entity_poly.pdbx_seq_one_letter_code
_entity_poly.pdbx_strand_id
1 'polypeptide(L)'
;MRLSLLTTLVALTLAGCSAETTPPTADTAPTDSVTQATSKDLTAEDNAANQGASDKLAPNTPAEPLNEELCPYLDTQWVANTNGQKMTRQATDPRFETPACIFWSYPDAPQATVIVRHLDSVEQARAAVDWAAPIDGTEPVSDNGWEGGRGVLGPELAVYAVQKGPTAVLVWTNQVQTLKAELIAQEAIKNLGL
;
A
#
# COMPACT_ATOMS: atom_id res chain seq x y z
N MET A 1 30.11 12.04 55.76
CA MET A 1 30.32 13.50 55.90
C MET A 1 29.91 14.18 54.59
N ARG A 2 28.95 15.12 54.69
CA ARG A 2 28.63 16.23 53.75
C ARG A 2 28.16 15.82 52.34
N LEU A 3 26.86 15.79 52.00
CA LEU A 3 25.82 16.84 51.96
C LEU A 3 26.18 18.00 51.01
N SER A 4 25.47 18.12 49.89
CA SER A 4 24.89 19.39 49.38
C SER A 4 23.93 19.15 48.21
N LEU A 5 22.65 19.46 48.48
CA LEU A 5 21.58 19.76 47.51
C LEU A 5 21.92 21.04 46.74
N LEU A 6 21.48 21.15 45.48
CA LEU A 6 21.00 22.42 44.93
C LEU A 6 19.93 22.17 43.86
N THR A 7 18.68 22.33 44.30
CA THR A 7 17.47 22.60 43.52
C THR A 7 17.50 24.02 42.98
N THR A 8 17.23 24.21 41.68
CA THR A 8 16.92 25.54 41.12
C THR A 8 15.58 25.48 40.41
N LEU A 9 14.58 26.04 41.08
CA LEU A 9 13.24 26.33 40.61
C LEU A 9 13.28 27.71 39.95
N VAL A 10 12.91 27.82 38.67
CA VAL A 10 12.64 29.11 38.01
C VAL A 10 11.19 29.08 37.55
N ALA A 11 10.35 29.82 38.27
CA ALA A 11 9.02 30.24 37.83
C ALA A 11 9.02 31.76 37.85
N LEU A 12 8.74 32.39 36.71
CA LEU A 12 8.33 33.79 36.63
C LEU A 12 7.29 33.95 35.51
N THR A 13 6.39 34.89 35.73
CA THR A 13 4.99 34.90 35.30
C THR A 13 4.62 36.10 34.42
N LEU A 14 3.45 36.01 33.78
CA LEU A 14 2.44 37.05 33.49
C LEU A 14 2.43 37.83 32.14
N ALA A 15 1.17 38.14 31.76
CA ALA A 15 0.61 39.03 30.73
C ALA A 15 0.59 38.48 29.28
N GLY A 16 -0.53 38.38 28.56
CA GLY A 16 -1.84 39.00 28.67
C GLY A 16 -2.13 39.79 27.37
N CYS A 17 -3.06 39.31 26.54
CA CYS A 17 -3.86 40.13 25.60
C CYS A 17 -5.01 39.27 25.04
N SER A 18 -6.21 39.51 25.57
CA SER A 18 -7.48 39.13 24.98
C SER A 18 -7.79 40.04 23.80
N ALA A 19 -8.34 39.49 22.72
CA ALA A 19 -9.09 40.25 21.72
C ALA A 19 -10.38 39.50 21.38
N GLU A 20 -11.48 39.94 21.98
CA GLU A 20 -12.85 39.66 21.54
C GLU A 20 -13.47 40.99 21.09
N THR A 21 -13.91 41.11 19.83
CA THR A 21 -14.98 42.06 19.46
C THR A 21 -15.68 41.62 18.15
N THR A 22 -16.81 40.92 18.34
CA THR A 22 -18.14 40.94 17.66
C THR A 22 -18.38 41.11 16.14
N PRO A 23 -19.44 40.45 15.59
CA PRO A 23 -19.95 40.56 14.21
C PRO A 23 -21.09 41.59 14.03
N PRO A 24 -21.49 41.88 12.77
CA PRO A 24 -22.91 41.84 12.36
C PRO A 24 -23.11 41.21 10.94
N THR A 25 -23.99 40.23 10.74
CA THR A 25 -25.44 40.27 10.42
C THR A 25 -25.79 40.47 8.92
N ALA A 26 -26.57 39.50 8.40
CA ALA A 26 -27.55 39.42 7.30
C ALA A 26 -27.76 40.67 6.40
N ASP A 27 -28.13 40.60 5.12
CA ASP A 27 -29.07 39.77 4.35
C ASP A 27 -28.78 40.18 2.87
N THR A 28 -29.00 39.43 1.78
CA THR A 28 -30.31 39.27 1.11
C THR A 28 -30.03 38.55 -0.24
N ALA A 29 -30.85 37.57 -0.62
CA ALA A 29 -31.03 37.11 -2.00
C ALA A 29 -31.97 38.09 -2.76
N PRO A 30 -31.96 38.14 -4.11
CA PRO A 30 -32.99 37.38 -4.83
C PRO A 30 -32.61 36.83 -6.23
N THR A 31 -33.16 35.64 -6.48
CA THR A 31 -33.83 35.07 -7.67
C THR A 31 -33.69 35.66 -9.09
N ASP A 32 -33.27 34.77 -9.99
CA ASP A 32 -33.58 34.53 -11.42
C ASP A 32 -33.53 35.63 -12.49
N SER A 33 -32.77 35.35 -13.56
CA SER A 33 -33.33 35.06 -14.90
C SER A 33 -32.26 34.66 -15.95
N VAL A 34 -32.40 33.42 -16.42
CA VAL A 34 -32.22 32.85 -17.77
C VAL A 34 -31.55 33.72 -18.86
N THR A 35 -30.49 33.20 -19.49
CA THR A 35 -30.37 33.16 -20.96
C THR A 35 -29.53 31.94 -21.39
N GLN A 36 -30.10 31.26 -22.38
CA GLN A 36 -29.80 29.99 -23.01
C GLN A 36 -28.65 30.12 -24.04
N ALA A 37 -27.75 29.13 -24.08
CA ALA A 37 -26.96 28.83 -25.28
C ALA A 37 -26.67 27.33 -25.33
N THR A 38 -26.77 26.81 -26.55
CA THR A 38 -27.20 25.46 -26.87
C THR A 38 -26.00 24.61 -27.32
N SER A 39 -26.01 23.36 -26.88
CA SER A 39 -25.42 22.15 -27.46
C SER A 39 -23.96 22.14 -27.94
N LYS A 40 -23.15 21.31 -27.27
CA LYS A 40 -22.34 20.33 -27.99
C LYS A 40 -22.29 19.00 -27.23
N ASP A 41 -23.18 18.13 -27.68
CA ASP A 41 -23.02 16.69 -27.85
C ASP A 41 -21.66 16.14 -27.37
N LEU A 42 -21.68 15.48 -26.21
CA LEU A 42 -20.72 14.45 -25.83
C LEU A 42 -21.54 13.31 -25.25
N THR A 43 -21.84 12.37 -26.14
CA THR A 43 -22.31 11.01 -25.91
C THR A 43 -21.89 10.45 -24.55
N ALA A 44 -22.90 9.93 -23.85
CA ALA A 44 -22.73 8.96 -22.79
C ALA A 44 -22.08 7.67 -23.34
N GLU A 45 -21.38 7.00 -22.42
CA GLU A 45 -21.10 5.55 -22.46
C GLU A 45 -20.18 5.05 -23.58
N ASP A 46 -18.91 4.87 -23.24
CA ASP A 46 -18.44 3.48 -23.11
C ASP A 46 -17.30 3.38 -22.07
N ASN A 47 -17.61 2.69 -20.98
CA ASN A 47 -16.66 2.18 -20.02
C ASN A 47 -15.87 1.05 -20.69
N ALA A 48 -14.85 1.39 -21.48
CA ALA A 48 -14.00 0.41 -22.14
C ALA A 48 -12.51 0.67 -21.87
N ALA A 49 -12.12 0.60 -20.59
CA ALA A 49 -10.75 0.34 -20.20
C ALA A 49 -10.68 -0.75 -19.11
N ASN A 50 -11.53 -1.78 -19.24
CA ASN A 50 -11.24 -3.09 -18.68
C ASN A 50 -10.66 -3.96 -19.80
N GLN A 51 -9.48 -3.56 -20.30
CA GLN A 51 -8.66 -4.45 -21.12
C GLN A 51 -8.14 -5.51 -20.14
N GLY A 52 -8.82 -6.65 -20.11
CA GLY A 52 -8.50 -7.77 -19.23
C GLY A 52 -7.00 -8.05 -19.23
N ALA A 53 -6.38 -7.79 -18.09
CA ALA A 53 -4.98 -8.02 -17.86
C ALA A 53 -4.70 -9.51 -18.00
N SER A 54 -3.94 -9.88 -19.02
CA SER A 54 -3.51 -11.27 -19.21
C SER A 54 -2.21 -11.47 -18.43
N ASP A 55 -2.19 -12.38 -17.46
CA ASP A 55 -1.00 -12.74 -16.68
C ASP A 55 0.03 -13.58 -17.49
N LYS A 56 0.22 -13.22 -18.77
CA LYS A 56 1.21 -13.78 -19.70
C LYS A 56 2.63 -13.29 -19.42
N LEU A 57 2.83 -12.59 -18.32
CA LEU A 57 4.11 -12.09 -17.87
C LEU A 57 4.98 -13.25 -17.40
N ALA A 58 6.29 -13.13 -17.55
CA ALA A 58 7.20 -14.15 -17.04
C ALA A 58 7.03 -14.28 -15.50
N PRO A 59 7.23 -15.48 -14.91
CA PRO A 59 7.10 -15.68 -13.46
C PRO A 59 7.93 -14.69 -12.61
N ASN A 60 9.05 -14.20 -13.16
CA ASN A 60 9.97 -13.27 -12.51
C ASN A 60 9.77 -11.79 -12.89
N THR A 61 8.62 -11.43 -13.48
CA THR A 61 8.34 -10.03 -13.83
C THR A 61 8.07 -9.19 -12.57
N PRO A 62 8.83 -8.10 -12.33
CA PRO A 62 8.56 -7.19 -11.22
C PRO A 62 7.38 -6.25 -11.52
N ALA A 63 6.79 -5.67 -10.47
CA ALA A 63 5.76 -4.66 -10.60
C ALA A 63 6.33 -3.29 -10.97
N GLU A 64 5.58 -2.54 -11.78
CA GLU A 64 5.88 -1.16 -12.19
C GLU A 64 4.77 -0.19 -11.74
N PRO A 65 5.11 1.03 -11.29
CA PRO A 65 4.13 2.03 -10.86
C PRO A 65 3.45 2.70 -12.05
N LEU A 66 2.53 2.01 -12.72
CA LEU A 66 1.94 2.50 -13.97
C LEU A 66 0.76 3.44 -13.73
N ASN A 67 -0.03 3.20 -12.67
CA ASN A 67 -1.20 4.01 -12.33
C ASN A 67 -1.11 4.51 -10.89
N GLU A 68 -1.39 5.79 -10.63
CA GLU A 68 -1.45 6.37 -9.27
C GLU A 68 -2.81 6.11 -8.59
N GLU A 69 -3.26 4.87 -8.62
CA GLU A 69 -4.54 4.44 -8.05
C GLU A 69 -4.38 3.75 -6.70
N LEU A 70 -5.48 3.67 -5.95
CA LEU A 70 -5.51 2.94 -4.70
C LEU A 70 -5.44 1.42 -4.94
N CYS A 71 -4.85 0.69 -3.99
CA CYS A 71 -4.80 -0.77 -4.08
C CYS A 71 -6.21 -1.34 -3.88
N PRO A 72 -6.74 -2.16 -4.81
CA PRO A 72 -8.13 -2.60 -4.75
C PRO A 72 -8.43 -3.62 -3.64
N TYR A 73 -7.40 -4.21 -3.01
CA TYR A 73 -7.56 -5.28 -2.01
C TYR A 73 -6.79 -5.04 -0.70
N LEU A 74 -6.11 -3.91 -0.55
CA LEU A 74 -5.41 -3.53 0.69
C LEU A 74 -5.72 -2.08 1.06
N ASP A 75 -6.20 -1.88 2.29
CA ASP A 75 -6.40 -0.55 2.83
C ASP A 75 -5.05 0.16 3.06
N THR A 76 -4.95 1.40 2.58
CA THR A 76 -3.73 2.21 2.65
C THR A 76 -3.26 2.44 4.08
N GLN A 77 -4.18 2.75 5.00
CA GLN A 77 -3.82 3.04 6.39
C GLN A 77 -3.41 1.76 7.12
N TRP A 78 -4.06 0.64 6.82
CA TRP A 78 -3.73 -0.67 7.35
C TRP A 78 -2.32 -1.11 6.92
N VAL A 79 -1.94 -0.94 5.65
CA VAL A 79 -0.58 -1.22 5.17
C VAL A 79 0.44 -0.33 5.89
N ALA A 80 0.16 0.97 6.02
CA ALA A 80 1.03 1.90 6.74
C ALA A 80 1.24 1.48 8.20
N ASN A 81 0.17 1.07 8.90
CA ASN A 81 0.24 0.61 10.29
C ASN A 81 0.97 -0.72 10.43
N THR A 82 0.70 -1.68 9.53
CA THR A 82 1.28 -3.03 9.56
C THR A 82 2.77 -2.99 9.23
N ASN A 83 3.15 -2.25 8.19
CA ASN A 83 4.54 -2.08 7.81
C ASN A 83 5.29 -1.14 8.77
N GLY A 84 4.60 -0.19 9.38
CA GLY A 84 5.14 0.72 10.40
C GLY A 84 5.73 2.00 9.84
N GLN A 85 5.35 2.42 8.62
CA GLN A 85 5.79 3.66 8.01
C GLN A 85 4.59 4.45 7.45
N LYS A 86 4.65 5.78 7.55
CA LYS A 86 3.61 6.66 6.99
C LYS A 86 3.56 6.50 5.47
N MET A 87 2.35 6.46 4.91
CA MET A 87 2.15 6.46 3.46
C MET A 87 2.39 7.85 2.88
N THR A 88 3.18 7.93 1.81
CA THR A 88 3.39 9.16 1.03
C THR A 88 2.74 9.05 -0.35
N ARG A 89 2.77 7.86 -0.95
CA ARG A 89 2.25 7.56 -2.28
C ARG A 89 1.98 6.06 -2.41
N GLN A 90 1.10 5.71 -3.34
CA GLN A 90 0.92 4.34 -3.82
C GLN A 90 0.66 4.33 -5.32
N ALA A 91 0.84 3.17 -5.93
CA ALA A 91 0.58 2.94 -7.35
C ALA A 91 0.18 1.49 -7.58
N THR A 92 -0.43 1.24 -8.74
CA THR A 92 -0.79 -0.09 -9.21
C THR A 92 -0.12 -0.42 -10.55
N ASP A 93 0.10 -1.71 -10.77
CA ASP A 93 0.50 -2.28 -12.05
C ASP A 93 -0.66 -3.11 -12.63
N PRO A 94 -1.42 -2.59 -13.61
CA PRO A 94 -2.55 -3.29 -14.20
C PRO A 94 -2.13 -4.34 -15.25
N ARG A 95 -0.83 -4.62 -15.45
CA ARG A 95 -0.41 -5.69 -16.38
C ARG A 95 -0.68 -7.08 -15.82
N PHE A 96 -0.81 -7.21 -14.50
CA PHE A 96 -1.21 -8.44 -13.80
C PHE A 96 -2.74 -8.53 -13.73
N GLU A 97 -3.29 -9.75 -13.84
CA GLU A 97 -4.75 -9.99 -13.75
C GLU A 97 -5.34 -9.41 -12.45
N THR A 98 -4.66 -9.64 -11.33
CA THR A 98 -4.87 -8.90 -10.10
C THR A 98 -3.82 -7.78 -10.03
N PRO A 99 -4.20 -6.49 -10.06
CA PRO A 99 -3.23 -5.40 -10.11
C PRO A 99 -2.20 -5.50 -8.99
N ALA A 100 -0.91 -5.49 -9.33
CA ALA A 100 0.13 -5.43 -8.29
C ALA A 100 0.06 -4.08 -7.59
N CYS A 101 0.30 -4.04 -6.29
CA CYS A 101 0.23 -2.83 -5.49
C CYS A 101 1.60 -2.47 -4.93
N ILE A 102 1.99 -1.21 -5.07
CA ILE A 102 3.28 -0.71 -4.62
C ILE A 102 3.03 0.50 -3.70
N PHE A 103 3.68 0.52 -2.56
CA PHE A 103 3.44 1.48 -1.48
C PHE A 103 4.74 2.18 -1.12
N TRP A 104 4.73 3.51 -0.97
CA TRP A 104 5.90 4.30 -0.60
C TRP A 104 5.75 4.97 0.76
N SER A 105 6.90 5.18 1.39
CA SER A 105 7.05 6.15 2.47
C SER A 105 8.00 7.26 2.01
N TYR A 106 8.78 7.85 2.92
CA TYR A 106 9.76 8.88 2.58
C TYR A 106 10.95 8.41 1.72
N PRO A 107 11.43 7.16 1.81
CA PRO A 107 12.47 6.66 0.88
C PRO A 107 11.95 6.52 -0.56
N ASP A 108 12.87 6.64 -1.53
CA ASP A 108 12.56 6.42 -2.96
C ASP A 108 12.14 4.97 -3.25
N ALA A 109 12.75 4.02 -2.52
CA ALA A 109 12.37 2.62 -2.60
C ALA A 109 11.01 2.37 -1.92
N PRO A 110 10.16 1.48 -2.48
CA PRO A 110 8.88 1.14 -1.87
C PRO A 110 9.03 0.65 -0.43
N GLN A 111 8.08 1.02 0.42
CA GLN A 111 7.96 0.46 1.76
C GLN A 111 7.39 -0.96 1.75
N ALA A 112 6.51 -1.25 0.79
CA ALA A 112 5.97 -2.58 0.53
C ALA A 112 5.58 -2.72 -0.94
N THR A 113 5.72 -3.93 -1.48
CA THR A 113 5.27 -4.31 -2.82
C THR A 113 4.54 -5.64 -2.75
N VAL A 114 3.37 -5.73 -3.38
CA VAL A 114 2.52 -6.92 -3.42
C VAL A 114 2.25 -7.30 -4.87
N ILE A 115 2.57 -8.53 -5.23
CA ILE A 115 2.29 -9.11 -6.55
C ILE A 115 1.45 -10.36 -6.35
N VAL A 116 0.31 -10.43 -7.04
CA VAL A 116 -0.53 -11.62 -7.12
C VAL A 116 -0.43 -12.16 -8.54
N ARG A 117 -0.10 -13.44 -8.68
CA ARG A 117 0.09 -14.13 -9.96
C ARG A 117 -0.94 -15.24 -10.12
N HIS A 118 -1.57 -15.30 -11.28
CA HIS A 118 -2.40 -16.40 -11.77
C HIS A 118 -1.72 -16.99 -13.00
N LEU A 119 -0.97 -18.07 -12.81
CA LEU A 119 -0.07 -18.62 -13.84
C LEU A 119 -0.68 -19.84 -14.55
N ASP A 120 -0.04 -20.32 -15.60
CA ASP A 120 -0.57 -21.45 -16.37
C ASP A 120 -0.36 -22.80 -15.66
N SER A 121 0.58 -22.87 -14.69
CA SER A 121 0.91 -24.10 -14.00
C SER A 121 1.49 -23.90 -12.59
N VAL A 122 1.48 -24.97 -11.80
CA VAL A 122 2.09 -25.02 -10.46
C VAL A 122 3.60 -24.78 -10.53
N GLU A 123 4.26 -25.28 -11.59
CA GLU A 123 5.69 -25.09 -11.80
C GLU A 123 6.04 -23.63 -12.05
N GLN A 124 5.20 -22.91 -12.81
CA GLN A 124 5.37 -21.46 -12.99
C GLN A 124 5.14 -20.70 -11.68
N ALA A 125 4.11 -21.06 -10.90
CA ALA A 125 3.84 -20.45 -9.61
C ALA A 125 5.00 -20.68 -8.62
N ARG A 126 5.53 -21.90 -8.59
CA ARG A 126 6.76 -22.22 -7.84
C ARG A 126 7.94 -21.39 -8.33
N ALA A 127 8.13 -21.23 -9.64
CA ALA A 127 9.22 -20.41 -10.17
C ALA A 127 9.09 -18.93 -9.79
N ALA A 128 7.87 -18.39 -9.70
CA ALA A 128 7.62 -17.04 -9.19
C ALA A 128 7.96 -16.92 -7.70
N VAL A 129 7.59 -17.93 -6.90
CA VAL A 129 7.95 -18.01 -5.47
C VAL A 129 9.46 -18.12 -5.28
N ASP A 130 10.14 -19.03 -5.98
CA ASP A 130 11.59 -19.24 -5.87
C ASP A 130 12.40 -18.02 -6.34
N TRP A 131 11.88 -17.26 -7.32
CA TRP A 131 12.45 -15.99 -7.71
C TRP A 131 12.34 -14.93 -6.60
N ALA A 132 11.19 -14.87 -5.93
CA ALA A 132 10.95 -13.90 -4.87
C ALA A 132 11.64 -14.26 -3.55
N ALA A 133 11.62 -15.54 -3.18
CA ALA A 133 12.15 -16.13 -1.97
C ALA A 133 13.07 -17.31 -2.34
N PRO A 134 14.34 -17.05 -2.68
CA PRO A 134 15.29 -18.10 -3.05
C PRO A 134 15.43 -19.17 -1.95
N ILE A 135 15.53 -20.43 -2.38
CA ILE A 135 15.59 -21.60 -1.49
C ILE A 135 16.80 -21.55 -0.53
N ASP A 136 17.93 -21.00 -0.97
CA ASP A 136 19.16 -20.88 -0.19
C ASP A 136 19.19 -19.62 0.70
N GLY A 137 18.21 -18.72 0.55
CA GLY A 137 18.13 -17.44 1.27
C GLY A 137 16.90 -17.29 2.16
N THR A 138 16.01 -18.28 2.21
CA THR A 138 14.73 -18.19 2.92
C THR A 138 14.39 -19.47 3.68
N GLU A 139 13.55 -19.32 4.69
CA GLU A 139 12.99 -20.45 5.45
C GLU A 139 11.67 -20.90 4.82
N PRO A 140 11.36 -22.20 4.83
CA PRO A 140 10.13 -22.72 4.24
C PRO A 140 8.89 -22.26 5.00
N VAL A 141 7.82 -22.04 4.24
CA VAL A 141 6.47 -21.76 4.74
C VAL A 141 5.51 -22.79 4.18
N SER A 142 4.71 -23.39 5.06
CA SER A 142 3.60 -24.28 4.72
C SER A 142 2.44 -23.96 5.67
N ASP A 143 1.39 -23.33 5.17
CA ASP A 143 0.23 -22.97 5.98
C ASP A 143 -1.04 -22.88 5.12
N ASN A 144 -2.14 -23.46 5.60
CA ASN A 144 -3.45 -23.43 4.93
C ASN A 144 -3.43 -23.81 3.43
N GLY A 145 -2.52 -24.74 3.05
CA GLY A 145 -2.33 -25.20 1.67
C GLY A 145 -1.49 -24.27 0.79
N TRP A 146 -0.97 -23.17 1.34
CA TRP A 146 0.02 -22.31 0.72
C TRP A 146 1.44 -22.80 1.06
N GLU A 147 2.31 -22.83 0.06
CA GLU A 147 3.68 -23.32 0.17
C GLU A 147 4.65 -22.30 -0.42
N GLY A 148 5.79 -22.08 0.24
CA GLY A 148 6.82 -21.18 -0.27
C GLY A 148 7.90 -20.87 0.76
N GLY A 149 8.25 -19.59 0.90
CA GLY A 149 9.31 -19.17 1.80
C GLY A 149 9.20 -17.74 2.30
N ARG A 150 9.89 -17.47 3.41
CA ARG A 150 10.05 -16.14 4.00
C ARG A 150 11.48 -15.92 4.46
N GLY A 151 11.96 -14.69 4.40
CA GLY A 151 13.33 -14.38 4.80
C GLY A 151 13.68 -12.90 4.63
N VAL A 152 14.93 -12.56 4.90
CA VAL A 152 15.46 -11.21 4.69
C VAL A 152 16.53 -11.27 3.61
N LEU A 153 16.30 -10.56 2.51
CA LEU A 153 17.17 -10.51 1.34
C LEU A 153 18.04 -9.25 1.40
N GLY A 154 19.29 -9.40 1.82
CA GLY A 154 20.15 -8.24 2.04
C GLY A 154 19.81 -7.48 3.33
N PRO A 155 20.08 -6.17 3.43
CA PRO A 155 20.09 -5.48 4.73
C PRO A 155 18.69 -5.20 5.31
N GLU A 156 17.70 -4.85 4.47
CA GLU A 156 16.39 -4.35 4.94
C GLU A 156 15.19 -4.84 4.10
N LEU A 157 15.34 -5.88 3.28
CA LEU A 157 14.27 -6.35 2.41
C LEU A 157 13.71 -7.70 2.91
N ALA A 158 12.70 -7.68 3.76
CA ALA A 158 11.99 -8.92 4.10
C ALA A 158 11.04 -9.33 2.96
N VAL A 159 10.96 -10.64 2.73
CA VAL A 159 10.06 -11.26 1.76
C VAL A 159 9.19 -12.30 2.43
N TYR A 160 7.96 -12.43 1.95
CA TYR A 160 7.07 -13.57 2.13
C TYR A 160 6.46 -13.90 0.78
N ALA A 161 6.73 -15.10 0.26
CA ALA A 161 6.27 -15.54 -1.04
C ALA A 161 5.70 -16.96 -0.93
N VAL A 162 4.48 -17.15 -1.38
CA VAL A 162 3.78 -18.43 -1.30
C VAL A 162 2.95 -18.69 -2.55
N GLN A 163 2.71 -19.96 -2.86
CA GLN A 163 1.77 -20.38 -3.89
C GLN A 163 0.79 -21.44 -3.39
N LYS A 164 -0.38 -21.50 -4.02
CA LYS A 164 -1.37 -22.57 -3.89
C LYS A 164 -1.88 -22.93 -5.29
N GLY A 165 -1.41 -24.05 -5.82
CA GLY A 165 -1.71 -24.43 -7.20
C GLY A 165 -1.02 -23.47 -8.19
N PRO A 166 -1.72 -22.95 -9.19
CA PRO A 166 -1.13 -21.99 -10.14
C PRO A 166 -1.10 -20.53 -9.63
N THR A 167 -1.61 -20.26 -8.43
CA THR A 167 -1.68 -18.90 -7.88
C THR A 167 -0.53 -18.64 -6.93
N ALA A 168 0.19 -17.53 -7.08
CA ALA A 168 1.25 -17.10 -6.18
C ALA A 168 1.00 -15.68 -5.62
N VAL A 169 1.40 -15.45 -4.38
CA VAL A 169 1.35 -14.14 -3.71
C VAL A 169 2.76 -13.84 -3.18
N LEU A 170 3.32 -12.74 -3.66
CA LEU A 170 4.69 -12.31 -3.39
C LEU A 170 4.65 -10.95 -2.73
N VAL A 171 5.21 -10.84 -1.52
CA VAL A 171 5.25 -9.60 -0.76
C VAL A 171 6.67 -9.30 -0.32
N TRP A 172 7.12 -8.09 -0.63
CA TRP A 172 8.35 -7.52 -0.08
C TRP A 172 8.04 -6.32 0.80
N THR A 173 8.86 -6.11 1.82
CA THR A 173 8.81 -4.93 2.69
C THR A 173 10.21 -4.40 2.94
N ASN A 174 10.37 -3.08 3.11
CA ASN A 174 11.62 -2.45 3.52
C ASN A 174 11.89 -2.57 5.04
N GLN A 175 11.37 -3.61 5.66
CA GLN A 175 11.50 -3.92 7.07
C GLN A 175 12.18 -5.27 7.23
N VAL A 176 12.95 -5.47 8.29
CA VAL A 176 13.62 -6.77 8.54
C VAL A 176 12.69 -7.83 9.16
N GLN A 177 11.49 -7.45 9.59
CA GLN A 177 10.54 -8.38 10.21
C GLN A 177 9.71 -9.08 9.13
N THR A 178 10.03 -10.35 8.85
CA THR A 178 9.29 -11.20 7.88
C THR A 178 7.80 -11.30 8.17
N LEU A 179 7.41 -11.21 9.45
CA LEU A 179 6.01 -11.17 9.88
C LEU A 179 5.21 -10.04 9.21
N LYS A 180 5.83 -8.90 8.88
CA LYS A 180 5.12 -7.80 8.20
C LYS A 180 4.73 -8.17 6.77
N ALA A 181 5.65 -8.78 6.03
CA ALA A 181 5.38 -9.28 4.68
C ALA A 181 4.32 -10.40 4.72
N GLU A 182 4.40 -11.29 5.71
CA GLU A 182 3.43 -12.37 5.94
C GLU A 182 2.02 -11.82 6.21
N LEU A 183 1.86 -10.87 7.14
CA LEU A 183 0.56 -10.27 7.45
C LEU A 183 -0.05 -9.57 6.23
N ILE A 184 0.74 -8.84 5.46
CA ILE A 184 0.29 -8.19 4.22
C ILE A 184 -0.15 -9.23 3.18
N ALA A 185 0.60 -10.33 3.02
CA ALA A 185 0.23 -11.41 2.11
C ALA A 185 -1.07 -12.10 2.54
N GLN A 186 -1.21 -12.40 3.82
CA GLN A 186 -2.41 -13.04 4.39
C GLN A 186 -3.65 -12.15 4.22
N GLU A 187 -3.53 -10.84 4.44
CA GLU A 187 -4.64 -9.91 4.24
C GLU A 187 -5.02 -9.79 2.76
N ALA A 188 -4.05 -9.79 1.84
CA ALA A 188 -4.31 -9.83 0.41
C ALA A 188 -5.03 -11.13 -0.01
N ILE A 189 -4.53 -12.30 0.43
CA ILE A 189 -5.14 -13.61 0.19
C ILE A 189 -6.59 -13.63 0.69
N LYS A 190 -6.83 -13.12 1.91
CA LYS A 190 -8.15 -13.03 2.51
C LYS A 190 -9.10 -12.13 1.73
N ASN A 191 -8.67 -10.92 1.37
CA ASN A 191 -9.53 -9.94 0.71
C ASN A 191 -9.82 -10.29 -0.77
N LEU A 192 -8.95 -11.07 -1.40
CA LEU A 192 -9.13 -11.60 -2.76
C LEU A 192 -9.83 -12.97 -2.79
N GLY A 193 -9.99 -13.64 -1.65
CA GLY A 193 -10.64 -14.96 -1.56
C GLY A 193 -9.84 -16.08 -2.24
N LEU A 194 -8.50 -16.05 -2.11
CA LEU A 194 -7.59 -16.97 -2.81
C LEU A 194 -7.40 -18.33 -2.13
#